data_AF-R1DFQ6-F1
#
_entry.id   AF-R1DFQ6-F1
#
_cell.length_a   1.000
_cell.length_b   1.000
_cell.length_c   1.000
_cell.angle_alpha   90.00
_cell.angle_beta   90.00
_cell.angle_gamma   90.00
#
_symmetry.space_group_name_H-M   'P 1'
#
loop_
_entity.id
_entity.type
_entity.pdbx_description
1 polymer ?
#
loop_
_entity_poly.entity_id
_entity_poly.type
_entity_poly.pdbx_seq_one_letter_code
_entity_poly.pdbx_strand_id
1 'polypeptide(L)'
;MSESDRASFAAYDVELCDRGGVHKLQAAFAMAELARKAKLEKMQAAWCAREADIDARLKDANDVLARTLPADREAAQMSVDVIKEERRNFYTAQRKEKVQLEGKVRKKFKAALAVTAARDPIAERAKATAKAAIASVLAAYKDKAAV
;
A
#
# COMPACT_ATOMS: atom_id res chain seq x y z
N MET A 1 35.87 28.97 18.32
CA MET A 1 35.01 27.81 17.98
C MET A 1 35.88 26.58 17.99
N SER A 2 35.56 25.58 18.82
CA SER A 2 36.36 24.37 18.92
C SER A 2 36.08 23.44 17.73
N GLU A 3 37.03 22.56 17.37
CA GLU A 3 36.82 21.54 16.32
C GLU A 3 35.71 20.55 16.68
N SER A 4 35.50 20.33 17.99
CA SER A 4 34.37 19.59 18.54
C SER A 4 33.02 20.18 18.09
N ASP A 5 32.86 21.50 18.15
CA ASP A 5 31.60 22.16 17.79
C ASP A 5 31.31 22.12 16.29
N ARG A 6 32.37 22.10 15.45
CA ARG A 6 32.25 21.95 13.99
C ARG A 6 31.89 20.53 13.58
N ALA A 7 32.46 19.52 14.23
CA ALA A 7 32.16 18.11 13.97
C ALA A 7 30.72 17.76 14.39
N SER A 8 30.23 18.28 15.51
CA SER A 8 28.85 18.09 15.95
C SER A 8 27.84 18.75 15.01
N PHE A 9 28.15 19.93 14.46
CA PHE A 9 27.29 20.59 13.48
C PHE A 9 27.25 19.89 12.12
N ALA A 10 28.40 19.36 11.65
CA ALA A 10 28.49 18.60 10.42
C ALA A 10 27.79 17.23 10.53
N ALA A 11 27.89 16.55 11.67
CA ALA A 11 27.14 15.32 11.93
C ALA A 11 25.62 15.57 11.99
N TYR A 12 25.19 16.70 12.56
CA TYR A 12 23.78 17.09 12.59
C TYR A 12 23.23 17.43 11.21
N ASP A 13 24.04 18.03 10.32
CA ASP A 13 23.63 18.38 8.94
C ASP A 13 23.63 17.16 8.00
N VAL A 14 24.46 16.15 8.23
CA VAL A 14 24.45 14.89 7.46
C VAL A 14 23.26 14.01 7.85
N GLU A 15 22.84 14.00 9.13
CA GLU A 15 21.62 13.32 9.57
C GLU A 15 20.32 14.08 9.23
N LEU A 16 20.34 15.42 9.16
CA LEU A 16 19.16 16.19 8.73
C LEU A 16 18.93 16.17 7.21
N CYS A 17 19.97 15.98 6.40
CA CYS A 17 19.90 16.08 4.94
C CYS A 17 19.68 14.74 4.21
N ASP A 18 19.67 13.60 4.90
CA ASP A 18 19.35 12.30 4.30
C ASP A 18 17.82 12.08 4.15
N ARG A 19 17.21 12.89 3.26
CA ARG A 19 15.92 12.65 2.57
C ARG A 19 14.66 12.49 3.43
N GLY A 20 14.42 13.37 4.40
CA GLY A 20 13.05 13.71 4.87
C GLY A 20 12.11 12.55 5.22
N GLY A 21 12.60 11.39 5.66
CA GLY A 21 11.77 10.21 5.95
C GLY A 21 11.23 9.43 4.73
N VAL A 22 11.56 9.82 3.49
CA VAL A 22 11.12 9.13 2.26
C VAL A 22 11.65 7.70 2.19
N HIS A 23 12.89 7.47 2.62
CA HIS A 23 13.49 6.13 2.70
C HIS A 23 12.77 5.22 3.70
N LYS A 24 12.35 5.77 4.84
CA LYS A 24 11.55 5.03 5.84
C LYS A 24 10.19 4.65 5.27
N LEU A 25 9.57 5.53 4.48
CA LEU A 25 8.32 5.24 3.77
C LEU A 25 8.51 4.17 2.68
N GLN A 26 9.61 4.19 1.93
CA GLN A 26 9.91 3.18 0.93
C GLN A 26 10.13 1.79 1.56
N ALA A 27 10.88 1.71 2.66
CA ALA A 27 11.05 0.48 3.41
C ALA A 27 9.72 -0.05 3.99
N ALA A 28 8.90 0.83 4.57
CA ALA A 28 7.57 0.47 5.06
C ALA A 28 6.64 0.00 3.94
N PHE A 29 6.71 0.62 2.76
CA PHE A 29 5.96 0.19 1.58
C PHE A 29 6.41 -1.18 1.07
N ALA A 30 7.71 -1.44 1.01
CA ALA A 30 8.25 -2.74 0.61
C ALA A 30 7.74 -3.86 1.54
N MET A 31 7.77 -3.63 2.87
CA MET A 31 7.23 -4.56 3.85
C MET A 31 5.71 -4.75 3.71
N ALA A 32 4.96 -3.67 3.45
CA ALA A 32 3.53 -3.74 3.23
C ALA A 32 3.17 -4.49 1.92
N GLU A 33 3.95 -4.33 0.85
CA GLU A 33 3.79 -5.09 -0.39
C GLU A 33 4.12 -6.57 -0.20
N LEU A 34 5.16 -6.91 0.57
CA LEU A 34 5.47 -8.29 0.94
C LEU A 34 4.33 -8.93 1.73
N ALA A 35 3.81 -8.25 2.75
CA ALA A 35 2.67 -8.72 3.51
C ALA A 35 1.39 -8.86 2.65
N ARG A 36 1.18 -7.96 1.69
CA ARG A 36 0.09 -8.04 0.71
C ARG A 36 0.22 -9.27 -0.18
N LYS A 37 1.43 -9.53 -0.71
CA LYS A 37 1.70 -10.72 -1.54
C LYS A 37 1.46 -12.00 -0.75
N ALA A 38 1.98 -12.10 0.47
CA ALA A 38 1.75 -13.24 1.35
C ALA A 38 0.26 -13.46 1.67
N LYS A 39 -0.51 -12.37 1.85
CA LYS A 39 -1.96 -12.46 2.03
C LYS A 39 -2.64 -12.99 0.76
N LEU A 40 -2.25 -12.50 -0.42
CA LEU A 40 -2.81 -12.93 -1.69
C LEU A 40 -2.50 -14.41 -1.97
N GLU A 41 -1.28 -14.87 -1.67
CA GLU A 41 -0.90 -16.29 -1.77
C GLU A 41 -1.74 -17.18 -0.84
N LYS A 42 -1.97 -16.78 0.41
CA LYS A 42 -2.86 -17.51 1.33
C LYS A 42 -4.28 -17.62 0.80
N MET A 43 -4.79 -16.55 0.18
CA MET A 43 -6.14 -16.53 -0.39
C MET A 43 -6.24 -17.31 -1.70
N GLN A 44 -5.14 -17.41 -2.46
CA GLN A 44 -5.08 -18.13 -3.72
C GLN A 44 -5.50 -19.60 -3.55
N ALA A 45 -5.02 -20.27 -2.50
CA ALA A 45 -5.39 -21.66 -2.22
C ALA A 45 -6.91 -21.82 -1.98
N ALA A 46 -7.51 -20.91 -1.20
CA ALA A 46 -8.95 -20.92 -0.94
C ALA A 46 -9.77 -20.65 -2.21
N TRP A 47 -9.31 -19.74 -3.07
CA TRP A 47 -9.95 -19.49 -4.36
C TRP A 47 -9.86 -20.69 -5.29
N CYS A 48 -8.70 -21.32 -5.40
CA CYS A 48 -8.52 -22.51 -6.22
C CYS A 48 -9.40 -23.68 -5.73
N ALA A 49 -9.52 -23.87 -4.41
CA ALA A 49 -10.41 -24.89 -3.85
C ALA A 49 -11.89 -24.60 -4.19
N ARG A 50 -12.32 -23.33 -4.09
CA ARG A 50 -13.70 -22.95 -4.43
C ARG A 50 -14.00 -23.04 -5.92
N GLU A 51 -13.03 -22.71 -6.77
CA GLU A 51 -13.13 -22.86 -8.22
C GLU A 51 -13.29 -24.34 -8.60
N ALA A 52 -12.46 -25.22 -8.02
CA ALA A 52 -12.56 -26.67 -8.24
C ALA A 52 -13.92 -27.24 -7.79
N ASP A 53 -14.47 -26.78 -6.66
CA ASP A 53 -15.81 -27.17 -6.17
C ASP A 53 -16.92 -26.74 -7.15
N ILE A 54 -16.88 -25.50 -7.64
CA ILE A 54 -17.86 -25.00 -8.61
C ILE A 54 -17.76 -25.77 -9.93
N ASP A 55 -16.55 -26.03 -10.41
CA ASP A 55 -16.34 -26.76 -11.66
C ASP A 55 -16.77 -28.23 -11.55
N ALA A 56 -16.56 -28.87 -10.40
CA ALA A 56 -17.07 -30.22 -10.12
C ALA A 56 -18.60 -30.25 -10.12
N ARG A 57 -19.25 -29.33 -9.39
CA ARG A 57 -20.72 -29.21 -9.37
C ARG A 57 -21.30 -28.91 -10.76
N LEU A 58 -20.61 -28.08 -11.54
CA LEU A 58 -21.03 -27.77 -12.91
C LEU A 58 -20.93 -29.00 -13.81
N LYS A 59 -19.86 -29.79 -13.68
CA LYS A 59 -19.72 -31.06 -14.40
C LYS A 59 -20.85 -32.01 -14.05
N ASP A 60 -21.10 -32.24 -12.76
CA ASP A 60 -22.15 -33.14 -12.29
C ASP A 60 -23.54 -32.71 -12.79
N ALA A 61 -23.84 -31.40 -12.75
CA ALA A 61 -25.10 -30.87 -13.26
C ALA A 61 -25.25 -31.04 -14.78
N ASN A 62 -24.17 -30.90 -15.55
CA ASN A 62 -24.19 -31.17 -16.98
C ASN A 62 -24.36 -32.66 -17.28
N ASP A 63 -23.74 -33.54 -16.49
CA ASP A 63 -23.90 -34.99 -16.63
C ASP A 63 -25.34 -35.43 -16.33
N VAL A 64 -25.99 -34.81 -15.32
CA VAL A 64 -27.42 -34.99 -15.04
C VAL A 64 -28.27 -34.48 -16.21
N LEU A 65 -28.03 -33.26 -16.69
CA LEU A 65 -28.76 -32.68 -17.83
C LEU A 65 -28.67 -33.56 -19.08
N ALA A 66 -27.50 -34.13 -19.36
CA ALA A 66 -27.30 -35.00 -20.52
C ALA A 66 -28.14 -36.29 -20.46
N ARG A 67 -28.44 -36.78 -19.25
CA ARG A 67 -29.22 -38.00 -19.00
C ARG A 67 -30.70 -37.73 -18.73
N THR A 68 -31.09 -36.46 -18.60
CA THR A 68 -32.46 -36.05 -18.27
C THR A 68 -33.38 -36.19 -19.48
N LEU A 69 -34.58 -36.72 -19.25
CA LEU A 69 -35.61 -36.85 -20.28
C LEU A 69 -36.07 -35.47 -20.78
N PRO A 70 -36.58 -35.35 -22.02
CA PRO A 70 -37.00 -34.06 -22.57
C PRO A 70 -38.01 -33.29 -21.71
N ALA A 71 -38.92 -33.99 -21.03
CA ALA A 71 -39.94 -33.39 -20.17
C ALA A 71 -39.36 -32.65 -18.95
N ASP A 72 -38.25 -33.14 -18.39
CA ASP A 72 -37.61 -32.56 -17.19
C ASP A 72 -36.36 -31.73 -17.52
N ARG A 73 -36.04 -31.61 -18.82
CA ARG A 73 -34.79 -31.00 -19.29
C ARG A 73 -34.69 -29.52 -18.93
N GLU A 74 -35.81 -28.81 -18.88
CA GLU A 74 -35.85 -27.38 -18.49
C GLU A 74 -35.41 -27.19 -17.03
N ALA A 75 -35.89 -28.02 -16.11
CA ALA A 75 -35.50 -27.96 -14.70
C ALA A 75 -34.01 -28.33 -14.50
N ALA A 76 -33.52 -29.33 -15.24
CA ALA A 76 -32.09 -29.67 -15.23
C ALA A 76 -31.22 -28.54 -15.81
N GLN A 77 -31.69 -27.87 -16.87
CA GLN A 77 -31.01 -26.74 -17.50
C GLN A 77 -30.93 -25.54 -16.54
N MET A 78 -32.02 -25.23 -15.83
CA MET A 78 -32.01 -24.19 -14.79
C MET A 78 -30.95 -24.45 -13.72
N SER A 79 -30.79 -25.71 -13.29
CA SER A 79 -29.78 -26.09 -12.30
C SER A 79 -28.35 -25.83 -12.79
N VAL A 80 -28.07 -26.13 -14.07
CA VAL A 80 -26.79 -25.79 -14.71
C VAL A 80 -26.58 -24.28 -14.76
N ASP A 81 -27.62 -23.52 -15.09
CA ASP A 81 -27.53 -22.06 -15.24
C ASP A 81 -27.31 -21.34 -13.91
N VAL A 82 -27.90 -21.83 -12.81
CA VAL A 82 -27.62 -21.35 -11.45
C VAL A 82 -26.14 -21.53 -11.09
N ILE A 83 -25.56 -22.70 -11.40
CA ILE A 83 -24.14 -22.96 -11.10
C ILE A 83 -23.23 -22.10 -12.00
N LYS A 84 -23.58 -21.90 -13.27
CA LYS A 84 -22.86 -20.95 -14.15
C LYS A 84 -22.92 -19.52 -13.61
N GLU A 85 -24.05 -19.11 -13.04
CA GLU A 85 -24.18 -17.80 -12.42
C GLU A 85 -23.35 -17.69 -11.13
N GLU A 86 -23.35 -18.72 -10.28
CA GLU A 86 -22.47 -18.81 -9.12
C GLU A 86 -21.00 -18.65 -9.53
N ARG A 87 -20.58 -19.34 -10.61
CA ARG A 87 -19.23 -19.22 -11.18
C ARG A 87 -18.89 -17.80 -11.62
N ARG A 88 -19.80 -17.12 -12.33
CA ARG A 88 -19.61 -15.72 -12.74
C ARG A 88 -19.49 -14.78 -11.53
N ASN A 89 -20.35 -14.97 -10.54
CA ASN A 89 -20.35 -14.17 -9.31
C ASN A 89 -19.06 -14.38 -8.52
N PHE A 90 -18.58 -15.62 -8.43
CA PHE A 90 -17.30 -15.96 -7.80
C PHE A 90 -16.12 -15.22 -8.44
N TYR A 91 -15.94 -15.31 -9.77
CA TYR A 91 -14.84 -14.60 -10.43
C TYR A 91 -14.96 -13.08 -10.32
N THR A 92 -16.19 -12.55 -10.35
CA THR A 92 -16.42 -11.11 -10.15
C THR A 92 -16.00 -10.67 -8.74
N ALA A 93 -16.36 -11.43 -7.72
CA ALA A 93 -15.97 -11.17 -6.34
C ALA A 93 -14.45 -11.29 -6.15
N GLN A 94 -13.85 -12.37 -6.67
CA GLN A 94 -12.40 -12.60 -6.64
C GLN A 94 -11.63 -11.43 -7.29
N ARG A 95 -12.06 -10.98 -8.47
CA ARG A 95 -11.45 -9.84 -9.17
C ARG A 95 -11.56 -8.56 -8.35
N LYS A 96 -12.74 -8.27 -7.79
CA LYS A 96 -12.95 -7.09 -6.92
C LYS A 96 -12.03 -7.14 -5.70
N GLU A 97 -11.94 -8.28 -5.04
CA GLU A 97 -11.11 -8.47 -3.86
C GLU A 97 -9.61 -8.30 -4.17
N LYS A 98 -9.13 -8.91 -5.26
CA LYS A 98 -7.76 -8.76 -5.74
C LYS A 98 -7.41 -7.30 -6.02
N VAL A 99 -8.26 -6.60 -6.77
CA VAL A 99 -8.07 -5.17 -7.09
C VAL A 99 -8.08 -4.31 -5.83
N GLN A 100 -8.96 -4.60 -4.87
CA GLN A 100 -8.98 -3.86 -3.60
C GLN A 100 -7.71 -4.07 -2.79
N LEU A 101 -7.19 -5.30 -2.71
CA LEU A 101 -5.93 -5.59 -2.01
C LEU A 101 -4.75 -4.87 -2.66
N GLU A 102 -4.67 -4.90 -3.99
CA GLU A 102 -3.63 -4.20 -4.76
C GLU A 102 -3.72 -2.67 -4.66
N GLY A 103 -4.93 -2.11 -4.65
CA GLY A 103 -5.15 -0.67 -4.60
C GLY A 103 -4.90 -0.05 -3.21
N LYS A 104 -5.20 -0.77 -2.12
CA LYS A 104 -5.09 -0.24 -0.75
C LYS A 104 -3.67 0.15 -0.36
N VAL A 105 -2.67 -0.69 -0.66
CA VAL A 105 -1.26 -0.44 -0.29
C VAL A 105 -0.70 0.73 -1.09
N ARG A 106 -0.93 0.76 -2.41
CA ARG A 106 -0.49 1.86 -3.27
C ARG A 106 -1.14 3.20 -2.91
N LYS A 107 -2.45 3.22 -2.62
CA LYS A 107 -3.17 4.44 -2.23
C LYS A 107 -2.62 5.01 -0.92
N LYS A 108 -2.36 4.16 0.08
CA LYS A 108 -1.76 4.58 1.36
C LYS A 108 -0.36 5.14 1.17
N PHE A 109 0.47 4.48 0.36
CA PHE A 109 1.82 4.95 0.06
C PHE A 109 1.83 6.28 -0.68
N LYS A 110 0.99 6.45 -1.72
CA LYS A 110 0.86 7.71 -2.45
C LYS A 110 0.41 8.86 -1.54
N ALA A 111 -0.52 8.60 -0.62
CA ALA A 111 -0.96 9.59 0.36
C ALA A 111 0.18 9.96 1.34
N ALA A 112 0.91 8.96 1.85
CA ALA A 112 2.05 9.20 2.74
C ALA A 112 3.17 9.99 2.07
N LEU A 113 3.50 9.67 0.81
CA LEU A 113 4.45 10.43 0.01
C LEU A 113 4.02 11.88 -0.18
N ALA A 114 2.73 12.13 -0.49
CA ALA A 114 2.22 13.49 -0.64
C ALA A 114 2.31 14.30 0.67
N VAL A 115 2.06 13.67 1.82
CA VAL A 115 2.20 14.31 3.14
C VAL A 115 3.66 14.65 3.44
N THR A 116 4.60 13.74 3.14
CA THR A 116 6.04 14.01 3.32
C THR A 116 6.52 15.13 2.41
N ALA A 117 6.16 15.08 1.11
CA ALA A 117 6.52 16.13 0.15
C ALA A 117 5.96 17.51 0.54
N ALA A 118 4.80 17.58 1.21
CA ALA A 118 4.24 18.83 1.72
C ALA A 118 4.93 19.34 3.00
N ARG A 119 5.58 18.46 3.78
CA ARG A 119 6.31 18.80 5.02
C ARG A 119 7.72 19.30 4.76
N ASP A 120 8.39 18.79 3.74
CA ASP A 120 9.76 19.19 3.37
C ASP A 120 9.93 20.71 3.18
N PRO A 121 9.08 21.44 2.42
CA PRO A 121 9.22 22.90 2.28
C PRO A 121 8.92 23.67 3.57
N ILE A 122 8.14 23.11 4.50
CA ILE A 122 7.87 23.71 5.82
C ILE A 122 9.08 23.53 6.74
N ALA A 123 9.69 22.34 6.73
CA ALA A 123 10.91 22.05 7.47
C ALA A 123 12.09 22.92 7.00
N GLU A 124 12.26 23.07 5.68
CA GLU A 124 13.29 23.94 5.10
C GLU A 124 13.09 25.43 5.48
N ARG A 125 11.85 25.92 5.46
CA ARG A 125 11.53 27.29 5.91
C ARG A 125 11.80 27.47 7.41
N ALA A 126 11.44 26.50 8.25
CA ALA A 126 11.71 26.57 9.67
C ALA A 126 13.21 26.58 9.98
N LYS A 127 14.02 25.78 9.26
CA LYS A 127 15.49 25.77 9.36
C LYS A 127 16.10 27.11 8.97
N ALA A 128 15.63 27.71 7.87
CA ALA A 128 16.08 29.03 7.43
C ALA A 128 15.77 30.14 8.47
N THR A 129 14.57 30.14 9.04
CA THR A 129 14.17 31.09 10.08
C THR A 129 14.99 30.90 11.37
N ALA A 130 15.22 29.66 11.80
CA ALA A 130 16.05 29.38 12.96
C ALA A 130 17.51 29.84 12.74
N LYS A 131 18.07 29.62 11.54
CA LYS A 131 19.41 30.09 11.18
C LYS A 131 19.51 31.62 11.19
N ALA A 132 18.48 32.31 10.69
CA ALA A 132 18.41 33.77 10.73
C ALA A 132 18.31 34.30 12.18
N ALA A 133 17.50 33.65 13.03
CA ALA A 133 17.38 34.01 14.44
C ALA A 133 18.71 33.80 15.19
N ILE A 134 19.40 32.68 14.98
CA ILE A 134 20.72 32.41 15.58
C ILE A 134 21.76 33.44 15.11
N ALA A 135 21.78 33.78 13.81
CA ALA A 135 22.68 34.81 13.29
C ALA A 135 22.42 36.19 13.91
N SER A 136 21.15 36.55 14.11
CA SER A 136 20.75 37.81 14.76
C SER A 136 21.20 37.85 16.23
N VAL A 137 21.05 36.75 16.97
CA VAL A 137 21.52 36.65 18.36
C VAL A 137 23.03 36.77 18.43
N LEU A 138 23.76 36.07 17.55
CA LEU A 138 25.23 36.14 17.49
C LEU A 138 25.75 37.54 17.13
N ALA A 139 25.06 38.28 16.25
CA ALA A 139 25.39 39.66 15.93
C ALA A 139 25.20 40.59 17.16
N ALA A 140 24.06 40.47 17.85
CA ALA A 140 23.78 41.26 19.05
C ALA A 140 24.76 40.99 20.20
N TYR A 141 25.28 39.77 20.32
CA TYR A 141 26.32 39.43 21.29
C TYR A 141 27.70 39.99 20.93
N LYS A 142 28.03 40.11 19.64
CA LYS A 142 29.29 40.74 19.21
C LYS A 142 29.30 42.23 19.47
N ASP A 143 28.18 42.93 19.26
CA ASP A 143 28.08 44.36 19.52
C ASP A 143 28.17 44.69 21.02
N LYS A 144 27.70 43.80 21.91
CA LYS A 144 27.87 43.95 23.37
C LYS A 144 29.26 43.62 23.89
N ALA A 145 30.07 42.90 23.12
CA ALA A 145 31.45 42.58 23.48
C ALA A 145 32.47 43.64 22.97
N ALA A 146 31.99 44.65 22.24
CA ALA A 146 32.78 45.76 21.70
C ALA A 146 32.64 47.07 22.52
N VAL A 147 31.96 47.03 23.67
CA VAL A 147 31.86 48.09 24.69
C VAL A 147 32.64 47.65 25.91
#